data_AF-A0A969VZ78-F1
#
_entry.id   AF-A0A969VZ78-F1
#
_cell.length_a   1.000
_cell.length_b   1.000
_cell.length_c   1.000
_cell.angle_alpha   90.00
_cell.angle_beta   90.00
_cell.angle_gamma   90.00
#
_symmetry.space_group_name_H-M   'P 1'
#
loop_
_entity.id
_entity.type
_entity.pdbx_description
1 polymer ?
#
loop_
_entity_poly.entity_id
_entity_poly.type
_entity_poly.pdbx_seq_one_letter_code
_entity_poly.pdbx_strand_id
1 'polypeptide(L)'
;MVLATFLSIAALPLAACGGGGDTGSSAGGNASAGAAGAIERPSLRLGFIKLTDMAPLAIAVEKGFFAEEGLNVTLEPQANWRVLLDGVVGGQLDGAHMLAGQPIAASLGVGNQAALIAPISS
;
A
#
# COMPACT_ATOMS: atom_id res chain seq x y z
N MET A 1 23.40 -42.35 -14.68
CA MET A 1 23.94 -43.02 -13.46
C MET A 1 25.45 -43.12 -13.66
N VAL A 2 26.19 -42.38 -12.83
CA VAL A 2 27.66 -42.40 -12.65
C VAL A 2 28.51 -41.76 -13.76
N LEU A 3 28.69 -40.45 -13.68
CA LEU A 3 29.89 -39.69 -14.09
C LEU A 3 29.72 -38.28 -13.50
N ALA A 4 30.58 -37.66 -12.71
CA ALA A 4 31.87 -37.98 -12.14
C ALA A 4 32.01 -37.15 -10.85
N THR A 5 32.61 -37.76 -9.84
CA THR A 5 33.37 -37.08 -8.77
C THR A 5 34.26 -35.98 -9.33
N PHE A 6 34.25 -34.77 -8.76
CA PHE A 6 35.48 -33.98 -8.56
C PHE A 6 35.35 -33.04 -7.36
N LEU A 7 36.01 -33.48 -6.31
CA LEU A 7 36.54 -32.70 -5.19
C LEU A 7 37.30 -31.46 -5.70
N SER A 8 37.01 -30.28 -5.16
CA SER A 8 38.05 -29.25 -5.03
C SER A 8 37.66 -28.21 -3.97
N ILE A 9 38.37 -28.27 -2.86
CA ILE A 9 38.54 -27.18 -1.91
C ILE A 9 39.47 -26.17 -2.58
N ALA A 10 39.08 -24.89 -2.66
CA ALA A 10 40.03 -23.81 -2.87
C ALA A 10 39.51 -22.53 -2.21
N ALA A 11 40.34 -22.05 -1.28
CA ALA A 11 40.16 -20.86 -0.48
C ALA A 11 40.40 -19.57 -1.29
N LEU A 12 39.83 -18.47 -0.75
CA LEU A 12 40.20 -17.04 -0.80
C LEU A 12 40.98 -16.50 -2.02
N PRO A 13 40.52 -15.38 -2.58
CA PRO A 13 41.11 -14.06 -2.23
C PRO A 13 40.01 -12.97 -2.14
N LEU A 14 40.19 -11.69 -1.86
CA LEU A 14 41.24 -10.79 -1.34
C LEU A 14 40.54 -9.43 -1.27
N ALA A 15 40.81 -8.63 -0.25
CA ALA A 15 40.33 -7.27 -0.16
C ALA A 15 40.80 -6.42 -1.36
N ALA A 16 39.89 -5.68 -1.99
CA ALA A 16 40.23 -4.61 -2.91
C ALA A 16 39.38 -3.37 -2.58
N CYS A 17 40.01 -2.41 -1.90
CA CYS A 17 39.56 -1.03 -1.78
C CYS A 17 40.32 -0.24 -2.85
N GLY A 18 39.59 0.41 -3.77
CA GLY A 18 40.19 1.23 -4.83
C GLY A 18 39.07 1.90 -5.63
N GLY A 19 38.91 3.21 -5.47
CA GLY A 19 37.87 4.00 -6.12
C GLY A 19 38.20 4.46 -7.54
N GLY A 20 37.14 4.85 -8.27
CA GLY A 20 37.14 5.92 -9.27
C GLY A 20 37.08 5.54 -10.76
N GLY A 21 35.86 5.62 -11.35
CA GLY A 21 35.54 5.83 -12.78
C GLY A 21 35.66 4.62 -13.72
N ASP A 22 34.78 4.32 -14.69
CA ASP A 22 33.55 4.92 -15.23
C ASP A 22 32.88 3.95 -16.24
N THR A 23 31.57 4.15 -16.47
CA THR A 23 30.70 3.63 -17.57
C THR A 23 30.08 2.21 -17.51
N GLY A 24 28.75 2.17 -17.47
CA GLY A 24 27.94 1.13 -18.15
C GLY A 24 26.91 0.34 -17.33
N SER A 25 25.67 0.86 -17.26
CA SER A 25 24.36 0.18 -17.06
C SER A 25 24.25 -1.17 -16.33
N SER A 26 23.48 -1.18 -15.24
CA SER A 26 22.35 -2.11 -15.07
C SER A 26 21.34 -1.52 -14.09
N ALA A 27 20.09 -1.47 -14.53
CA ALA A 27 18.95 -0.98 -13.79
C ALA A 27 18.74 -1.77 -12.49
N GLY A 28 18.70 -1.04 -11.39
CA GLY A 28 18.34 -1.53 -10.07
C GLY A 28 17.91 -0.32 -9.25
N GLY A 29 16.86 0.34 -9.73
CA GLY A 29 16.25 1.46 -9.01
C GLY A 29 15.73 0.94 -7.68
N ASN A 30 16.46 1.22 -6.61
CA ASN A 30 15.90 1.27 -5.28
C ASN A 30 14.84 2.37 -5.26
N ALA A 31 13.62 2.02 -5.68
CA ALA A 31 12.44 2.73 -5.25
C ALA A 31 12.35 2.50 -3.74
N SER A 32 12.84 3.48 -2.98
CA SER A 32 12.58 3.57 -1.56
C SER A 32 11.07 3.77 -1.38
N ALA A 33 10.33 2.66 -1.32
CA ALA A 33 8.99 2.64 -0.76
C ALA A 33 9.09 3.33 0.60
N GLY A 34 8.38 4.44 0.72
CA GLY A 34 8.54 5.40 1.81
C GLY A 34 8.42 4.70 3.15
N ALA A 35 9.49 4.80 3.96
CA ALA A 35 9.55 4.46 5.38
C ALA A 35 8.40 3.60 5.91
N ALA A 36 8.48 2.28 5.69
CA ALA A 36 7.57 1.31 6.30
C ALA A 36 7.80 1.31 7.83
N GLY A 37 7.13 2.24 8.51
CA GLY A 37 6.82 2.07 9.93
C GLY A 37 6.04 0.76 10.11
N ALA A 38 6.23 0.11 11.26
CA ALA A 38 5.53 -1.14 11.54
C ALA A 38 4.01 -0.98 11.30
N ILE A 39 3.42 -1.91 10.54
CA ILE A 39 1.98 -1.92 10.24
C ILE A 39 1.20 -2.02 11.56
N GLU A 40 0.43 -0.98 11.89
CA GLU A 40 -0.36 -0.93 13.12
C GLU A 40 -1.56 -1.89 13.07
N ARG A 41 -2.17 -2.05 11.89
CA ARG A 41 -3.31 -2.94 11.67
C ARG A 41 -3.25 -3.60 10.28
N PRO A 42 -3.06 -4.93 10.19
CA PRO A 42 -2.90 -5.61 8.91
C PRO A 42 -4.22 -5.87 8.18
N SER A 43 -5.36 -5.86 8.86
CA SER A 43 -6.68 -6.14 8.24
C SER A 43 -7.53 -4.88 8.20
N LEU A 44 -8.00 -4.50 7.01
CA LEU A 44 -8.77 -3.28 6.79
C LEU A 44 -10.04 -3.55 5.97
N ARG A 45 -11.15 -2.93 6.37
CA ARG A 45 -12.43 -2.92 5.64
C ARG A 45 -12.62 -1.57 4.97
N LEU A 46 -12.60 -1.55 3.64
CA LEU A 46 -12.74 -0.33 2.85
C LEU A 46 -14.11 -0.27 2.16
N GLY A 47 -14.86 0.80 2.41
CA GLY A 47 -16.13 1.09 1.76
C GLY A 47 -15.97 1.76 0.39
N PHE A 48 -16.85 1.42 -0.55
CA PHE A 48 -16.93 2.11 -1.84
C PHE A 48 -18.36 2.16 -2.39
N ILE A 49 -18.61 3.06 -3.33
CA ILE A 49 -19.84 3.07 -4.13
C ILE A 49 -19.53 2.50 -5.52
N LYS A 50 -20.45 1.72 -6.09
CA LYS A 50 -20.35 1.10 -7.42
C LYS A 50 -20.42 2.14 -8.55
N LEU A 51 -19.38 2.97 -8.63
CA LEU A 51 -19.11 3.95 -9.68
C LEU A 51 -17.71 3.70 -10.24
N THR A 52 -17.37 4.41 -11.31
CA THR A 52 -16.07 4.30 -12.00
C THR A 52 -14.87 4.70 -11.15
N ASP A 53 -15.10 5.54 -10.14
CA ASP A 53 -14.04 6.13 -9.31
C ASP A 53 -13.40 5.11 -8.33
N MET A 54 -14.00 3.93 -8.20
CA MET A 54 -13.48 2.83 -7.39
C MET A 54 -12.42 1.98 -8.13
N ALA A 55 -12.25 2.16 -9.45
CA ALA A 55 -11.28 1.43 -10.26
C ALA A 55 -9.88 1.24 -9.61
N PRO A 56 -9.22 2.27 -9.03
CA PRO A 56 -7.91 2.07 -8.40
C PRO A 56 -7.96 1.12 -7.19
N LEU A 57 -9.03 1.14 -6.38
CA LEU A 57 -9.19 0.24 -5.24
C LEU A 57 -9.40 -1.21 -5.69
N ALA A 58 -10.22 -1.43 -6.72
CA ALA A 58 -10.41 -2.76 -7.29
C ALA A 58 -9.10 -3.33 -7.82
N ILE A 59 -8.39 -2.54 -8.64
CA ILE A 59 -7.12 -2.97 -9.23
C ILE A 59 -6.07 -3.23 -8.14
N ALA A 60 -6.02 -2.43 -7.07
CA ALA A 60 -5.08 -2.65 -5.98
C ALA A 60 -5.32 -3.98 -5.23
N VAL A 61 -6.57 -4.40 -5.07
CA VAL A 61 -6.89 -5.72 -4.51
C VAL A 61 -6.56 -6.83 -5.50
N GLU A 62 -7.00 -6.72 -6.75
CA GLU A 62 -6.79 -7.75 -7.79
C GLU A 62 -5.32 -7.95 -8.17
N LYS A 63 -4.52 -6.87 -8.13
CA LYS A 63 -3.08 -6.90 -8.43
C LYS A 63 -2.23 -7.20 -7.19
N GLY A 64 -2.83 -7.23 -6.00
CA GLY A 64 -2.11 -7.54 -4.77
C GLY A 64 -1.24 -6.41 -4.23
N PHE A 65 -1.41 -5.16 -4.69
CA PHE A 65 -0.63 -4.02 -4.18
C PHE A 65 -0.81 -3.82 -2.67
N PHE A 66 -2.00 -4.12 -2.12
CA PHE A 66 -2.19 -4.09 -0.68
C PHE A 66 -1.41 -5.20 0.05
N ALA A 67 -1.36 -6.40 -0.54
CA ALA A 67 -0.66 -7.53 0.05
C ALA A 67 0.87 -7.35 0.02
N GLU A 68 1.41 -6.69 -1.01
CA GLU A 68 2.82 -6.30 -1.10
C GLU A 68 3.24 -5.39 0.07
N GLU A 69 2.33 -4.53 0.54
CA GLU A 69 2.50 -3.67 1.72
C GLU A 69 2.11 -4.35 3.05
N GLY A 70 1.77 -5.65 3.02
CA GLY A 70 1.36 -6.41 4.21
C GLY A 70 -0.06 -6.10 4.72
N LEU A 71 -0.91 -5.51 3.88
CA LEU A 71 -2.31 -5.18 4.20
C LEU A 71 -3.28 -6.18 3.55
N ASN A 72 -4.18 -6.72 4.34
CA ASN A 72 -5.30 -7.55 3.94
C ASN A 72 -6.57 -6.68 3.87
N VAL A 73 -6.96 -6.30 2.65
CA VAL A 73 -8.05 -5.35 2.40
C VAL A 73 -9.31 -6.05 1.90
N THR A 74 -10.43 -5.81 2.59
CA THR A 74 -11.77 -6.26 2.16
C THR A 74 -12.56 -5.07 1.64
N LEU A 75 -13.10 -5.17 0.42
CA LEU A 75 -13.89 -4.12 -0.21
C LEU A 75 -15.39 -4.35 -0.01
N GLU A 76 -16.08 -3.38 0.57
CA GLU A 76 -17.51 -3.46 0.86
C GLU A 76 -18.33 -2.41 0.09
N PRO A 77 -19.24 -2.85 -0.81
CA PRO A 77 -20.07 -1.93 -1.56
C PRO A 77 -21.16 -1.30 -0.67
N GLN A 78 -21.26 0.02 -0.69
CA GLN A 78 -22.24 0.81 0.04
C GLN A 78 -23.33 1.35 -0.90
N ALA A 79 -24.55 1.50 -0.36
CA ALA A 79 -25.72 1.89 -1.14
C ALA A 79 -25.75 3.39 -1.51
N ASN A 80 -25.23 4.25 -0.63
CA ASN A 80 -25.20 5.71 -0.85
C ASN A 80 -24.10 6.37 0.01
N TRP A 81 -23.79 7.63 -0.28
CA TRP A 81 -22.73 8.40 0.39
C TRP A 81 -22.99 8.65 1.88
N ARG A 82 -24.26 8.72 2.29
CA ARG A 82 -24.61 8.93 3.70
C ARG A 82 -24.32 7.68 4.52
N VAL A 83 -24.78 6.51 4.06
CA VAL A 83 -24.54 5.21 4.69
C VAL A 83 -23.04 4.88 4.72
N LEU A 84 -22.32 5.23 3.66
CA LEU A 84 -20.86 5.07 3.61
C LEU A 84 -20.17 5.93 4.67
N LEU A 85 -20.54 7.22 4.77
CA LEU A 85 -20.00 8.10 5.81
C LEU A 85 -20.35 7.58 7.21
N ASP A 86 -21.62 7.27 7.47
CA ASP A 86 -22.08 6.73 8.75
C ASP A 86 -21.35 5.42 9.11
N GLY A 87 -21.03 4.58 8.13
CA GLY A 87 -20.26 3.34 8.31
C GLY A 87 -18.81 3.58 8.71
N VAL A 88 -18.16 4.61 8.15
CA VAL A 88 -16.79 4.99 8.53
C VAL A 88 -16.78 5.71 9.89
N VAL A 89 -17.72 6.61 10.15
CA VAL A 89 -17.87 7.27 11.45
C VAL A 89 -18.18 6.27 12.57
N GLY A 90 -19.03 5.28 12.28
CA GLY A 90 -19.42 4.23 13.22
C GLY A 90 -18.40 3.10 13.37
N GLY A 91 -17.25 3.16 12.70
CA GLY A 91 -16.19 2.14 12.77
C GLY A 91 -16.58 0.78 12.18
N GLN A 92 -17.67 0.70 11.41
CA GLN A 92 -18.02 -0.49 10.62
C GLN A 92 -17.07 -0.63 9.43
N LEU A 93 -16.54 0.48 8.94
CA LEU A 93 -15.54 0.57 7.87
C LEU A 93 -14.33 1.32 8.42
N ASP A 94 -13.12 0.81 8.18
CA ASP A 94 -11.87 1.47 8.58
C ASP A 94 -11.57 2.68 7.69
N GLY A 95 -12.09 2.69 6.46
CA GLY A 95 -11.95 3.79 5.52
C GLY A 95 -12.87 3.62 4.31
N ALA A 96 -12.93 4.64 3.46
CA ALA A 96 -13.66 4.56 2.21
C ALA A 96 -13.15 5.59 1.20
N HIS A 97 -13.39 5.34 -0.09
CA HIS A 97 -13.29 6.41 -1.07
C HIS A 97 -14.43 7.41 -0.83
N MET A 98 -14.09 8.69 -0.67
CA MET A 98 -15.04 9.74 -0.36
C MET A 98 -14.79 10.98 -1.21
N LEU A 99 -15.83 11.79 -1.40
CA LEU A 99 -15.70 13.12 -1.97
C LEU A 99 -14.85 13.98 -1.03
N ALA A 100 -13.90 14.75 -1.58
CA ALA A 100 -12.97 15.55 -0.78
C ALA A 100 -13.64 16.49 0.24
N GLY A 101 -14.86 16.96 -0.04
CA GLY A 101 -15.64 17.80 0.88
C GLY A 101 -16.17 17.06 2.11
N GLN A 102 -16.39 15.75 2.06
CA GLN A 102 -17.02 15.00 3.16
C GLN A 102 -16.11 14.88 4.39
N PRO A 103 -14.81 14.52 4.28
CA PRO A 103 -13.92 14.48 5.43
C PRO A 103 -13.67 15.86 6.06
N ILE A 104 -13.63 16.90 5.22
CA ILE A 104 -13.46 18.28 5.67
C ILE A 104 -14.71 18.75 6.43
N ALA A 105 -15.90 18.54 5.86
CA ALA A 105 -17.16 18.88 6.51
C ALA A 105 -17.35 18.10 7.83
N ALA A 106 -16.99 16.82 7.84
CA ALA A 106 -17.11 15.99 9.04
C ALA A 106 -16.15 16.41 10.15
N SER A 107 -14.92 16.80 9.80
CA SER A 107 -13.93 17.35 10.75
C SER A 107 -14.36 18.72 11.30
N LEU A 108 -15.08 19.51 10.51
CA LEU A 108 -15.65 20.80 10.92
C LEU A 108 -17.02 20.66 11.63
N GLY A 109 -17.54 19.45 11.78
CA GLY A 109 -18.82 19.18 12.45
C GLY A 109 -20.06 19.58 11.64
N VAL A 110 -19.92 19.81 10.33
CA VAL A 110 -21.05 20.11 9.44
C VAL A 110 -21.63 18.79 8.91
N GLY A 111 -22.82 18.42 9.39
CA GLY A 111 -23.56 17.24 8.95
C GLY A 111 -23.35 16.00 9.83
N ASN A 112 -22.11 15.58 10.07
CA ASN A 112 -21.77 14.44 10.95
C ASN A 112 -20.41 14.70 11.61
N GLN A 113 -20.30 14.64 12.94
CA GLN A 113 -19.01 14.84 13.62
C GLN A 113 -18.17 13.56 13.56
N ALA A 114 -17.03 13.63 12.88
CA ALA A 114 -16.06 12.55 12.89
C ALA A 114 -14.65 13.08 12.67
N ALA A 115 -13.72 12.60 13.48
CA ALA A 115 -12.29 12.82 13.29
C ALA A 115 -11.81 11.95 12.11
N LEU A 116 -12.11 12.39 10.89
CA LEU A 116 -11.70 11.72 9.66
C LEU A 116 -10.36 12.29 9.19
N ILE A 117 -9.41 11.40 8.91
CA ILE A 117 -8.14 11.76 8.29
C ILE A 117 -8.30 11.60 6.78
N ALA A 118 -8.20 12.70 6.04
CA ALA A 118 -8.20 12.69 4.59
C ALA A 118 -6.83 13.15 4.06
N PRO A 119 -5.98 12.22 3.59
CA PRO A 119 -4.73 12.61 2.96
C PRO A 119 -5.03 13.35 1.66
N ILE A 120 -4.51 14.58 1.54
CA ILE A 120 -4.53 15.35 0.29
C ILE A 120 -3.19 15.14 -0.41
N SER A 121 -3.21 14.83 -1.71
CA SER A 121 -2.01 14.98 -2.53
C SER A 121 -1.84 16.46 -2.85
N SER A 122 -0.63 16.99 -2.68
CA SER A 122 -0.23 18.28 -3.28
C SER A 122 -0.12 18.17 -4.79
#